data_AF-A0A350EQE5-F1
#
_entry.id   AF-A0A350EQE5-F1
#
_cell.length_a   1.000
_cell.length_b   1.000
_cell.length_c   1.000
_cell.angle_alpha   90.00
_cell.angle_beta   90.00
_cell.angle_gamma   90.00
#
_symmetry.space_group_name_H-M   'P 1'
#
loop_
_entity.id
_entity.type
_entity.pdbx_description
1 polymer ?
#
loop_
_entity_poly.entity_id
_entity_poly.type
_entity_poly.pdbx_seq_one_letter_code
_entity_poly.pdbx_strand_id
1 'polypeptide(L)'
;MDGDNSANAVTVQPGGRVAYLNLRKGISGIIPRSLTITGVTDVRGNDLGTVTTPIRSVVPGLPNVPFTGGVAIRGRALKGDASPAAGIPVTLTMYDKTQSARSADCEPWVRRVSQVLTDAGGNFTFDFVMSGIPYSISATDTSGLSEEALTLIAENTADGQVERERILQLATSATTRNTLLGLFASGSVPEAIAKV
;
A
#
# COMPACT_ATOMS: atom_id res chain seq x y z
N MET A 1 -7.74 -14.78 5.28
CA MET A 1 -6.48 -14.29 5.86
C MET A 1 -6.83 -13.55 7.13
N ASP A 2 -6.16 -13.86 8.23
CA ASP A 2 -6.31 -13.09 9.46
C ASP A 2 -5.62 -11.71 9.28
N GLY A 3 -6.17 -10.65 9.88
CA GLY A 3 -5.57 -9.31 9.85
C GLY A 3 -6.01 -8.38 8.73
N ASP A 4 -7.18 -8.62 8.10
CA ASP A 4 -7.76 -7.73 7.07
C ASP A 4 -6.77 -7.42 5.92
N ASN A 5 -6.07 -8.44 5.44
CA ASN A 5 -5.16 -8.35 4.30
C ASN A 5 -5.66 -9.25 3.17
N SER A 6 -5.45 -8.81 1.93
CA SER A 6 -5.87 -9.53 0.73
C SER A 6 -4.79 -9.46 -0.34
N ALA A 7 -4.81 -10.42 -1.26
CA ALA A 7 -3.95 -10.38 -2.43
C ALA A 7 -4.51 -9.40 -3.48
N ASN A 8 -3.66 -8.55 -4.02
CA ASN A 8 -3.91 -7.74 -5.22
C ASN A 8 -3.77 -8.56 -6.49
N ALA A 9 -2.81 -9.49 -6.51
CA ALA A 9 -2.57 -10.37 -7.63
C ALA A 9 -2.02 -11.72 -7.16
N VAL A 10 -2.33 -12.76 -7.93
CA VAL A 10 -1.80 -14.11 -7.72
C VAL A 10 -1.29 -14.65 -9.04
N THR A 11 -0.05 -15.14 -9.04
CA THR A 11 0.53 -15.81 -10.22
C THR A 11 1.03 -17.18 -9.81
N VAL A 12 0.56 -18.22 -10.49
CA VAL A 12 1.03 -19.59 -10.28
C VAL A 12 2.20 -19.86 -11.24
N GLN A 13 3.31 -20.38 -10.73
CA GLN A 13 4.42 -20.80 -11.57
C GLN A 13 3.99 -21.91 -12.55
N PRO A 14 4.63 -22.06 -13.73
CA PRO A 14 4.27 -23.09 -14.71
C PRO A 14 4.22 -24.53 -14.17
N GLY A 15 5.02 -24.83 -13.13
CA GLY A 15 5.01 -26.12 -12.46
C GLY A 15 3.81 -26.37 -11.52
N GLY A 16 2.92 -25.40 -11.31
CA GLY A 16 1.71 -25.52 -10.49
C GLY A 16 1.92 -25.64 -8.98
N ARG A 17 3.17 -25.69 -8.51
CA ARG A 17 3.53 -25.97 -7.10
C ARG A 17 3.78 -24.73 -6.25
N VAL A 18 3.92 -23.57 -6.88
CA VAL A 18 4.24 -22.31 -6.22
C VAL A 18 3.29 -21.24 -6.73
N ALA A 19 2.66 -20.53 -5.80
CA ALA A 19 1.91 -19.32 -6.09
C ALA A 19 2.66 -18.12 -5.49
N TYR A 20 2.82 -17.09 -6.29
CA TYR A 20 3.25 -15.77 -5.84
C TYR A 20 2.01 -14.94 -5.54
N LEU A 21 1.94 -14.39 -4.34
CA LEU A 21 0.88 -13.49 -3.92
C LEU A 21 1.48 -12.10 -3.73
N ASN A 22 0.91 -11.12 -4.42
CA ASN A 22 1.16 -9.72 -4.11
C ASN A 22 0.08 -9.25 -3.14
N LEU A 23 0.45 -8.89 -1.90
CA LEU A 23 -0.50 -8.53 -0.84
C LEU A 23 -0.68 -7.01 -0.76
N ARG A 24 -1.87 -6.57 -0.31
CA ARG A 24 -2.16 -5.15 -0.08
C ARG A 24 -1.35 -4.53 1.04
N LYS A 25 -1.14 -5.29 2.12
CA LYS A 25 -0.40 -4.86 3.31
C LYS A 25 0.81 -5.78 3.50
N GLY A 26 1.91 -5.22 3.99
CA GLY A 26 3.08 -5.99 4.39
C GLY A 26 2.73 -7.00 5.49
N ILE A 27 3.32 -8.20 5.43
CA ILE A 27 3.11 -9.27 6.41
C ILE A 27 4.46 -9.86 6.80
N SER A 28 4.61 -10.29 8.06
CA SER A 28 5.81 -10.98 8.54
C SER A 28 5.49 -12.05 9.56
N GLY A 29 6.47 -12.92 9.78
CA GLY A 29 6.47 -13.87 10.89
C GLY A 29 6.81 -13.26 12.26
N ILE A 30 7.04 -11.94 12.37
CA ILE A 30 7.35 -11.27 13.66
C ILE A 30 6.16 -11.36 14.61
N ILE A 31 4.96 -11.12 14.09
CA ILE A 31 3.70 -11.37 14.81
C ILE A 31 3.22 -12.76 14.36
N PRO A 32 3.16 -13.76 15.27
CA PRO A 32 2.73 -15.11 14.93
C PRO A 32 1.34 -15.12 14.30
N ARG A 33 1.22 -15.75 13.14
CA ARG A 33 0.01 -15.82 12.35
C ARG A 33 0.05 -17.02 11.40
N SER A 34 -1.11 -17.44 10.93
CA SER A 34 -1.23 -18.60 10.04
C SER A 34 -1.93 -18.24 8.73
N LEU A 35 -1.54 -18.94 7.67
CA LEU A 35 -2.21 -18.98 6.39
C LEU A 35 -3.00 -20.29 6.31
N THR A 36 -4.31 -20.17 6.13
CA THR A 36 -5.19 -21.31 5.85
C THR A 36 -5.51 -21.34 4.37
N ILE A 37 -5.32 -22.50 3.75
CA ILE A 37 -5.61 -22.81 2.36
C ILE A 37 -6.77 -23.79 2.33
N THR A 38 -7.85 -23.44 1.64
CA THR A 38 -9.08 -24.23 1.50
C THR A 38 -9.59 -24.17 0.07
N GLY A 39 -10.52 -25.07 -0.29
CA GLY A 39 -11.19 -25.05 -1.60
C GLY A 39 -10.26 -25.32 -2.78
N VAL A 40 -9.20 -26.10 -2.57
CA VAL A 40 -8.27 -26.50 -3.63
C VAL A 40 -8.68 -27.88 -4.11
N THR A 41 -8.89 -28.05 -5.41
CA THR A 41 -9.12 -29.37 -6.02
C THR A 41 -7.89 -29.82 -6.80
N ASP A 42 -7.63 -31.13 -6.85
CA ASP A 42 -6.66 -31.68 -7.78
C ASP A 42 -7.17 -31.62 -9.24
N VAL A 43 -6.33 -32.04 -10.19
CA VAL A 43 -6.67 -32.05 -11.63
C VAL A 43 -7.80 -33.01 -11.99
N ARG A 44 -8.22 -33.88 -11.07
CA ARG A 44 -9.33 -34.83 -11.21
C ARG A 44 -10.58 -34.37 -10.47
N GLY A 45 -10.56 -33.18 -9.87
CA GLY A 45 -11.68 -32.60 -9.12
C GLY A 45 -11.81 -33.11 -7.69
N ASN A 46 -10.81 -33.83 -7.14
CA ASN A 46 -10.83 -34.25 -5.74
C ASN A 46 -10.41 -33.07 -4.86
N ASP A 47 -11.18 -32.80 -3.80
CA ASP A 47 -10.80 -31.79 -2.81
C ASP A 47 -9.49 -32.18 -2.12
N LEU A 48 -8.51 -31.29 -2.19
CA LEU A 48 -7.35 -31.30 -1.33
C LEU A 48 -7.77 -30.72 0.03
N GLY A 49 -7.46 -31.44 1.10
CA GLY A 49 -7.83 -31.07 2.46
C GLY A 49 -7.39 -29.65 2.82
N THR A 50 -8.10 -29.06 3.78
CA THR A 50 -7.72 -27.75 4.34
C THR A 50 -6.36 -27.84 5.02
N VAL A 51 -5.45 -26.93 4.67
CA VAL A 51 -4.10 -26.87 5.23
C VAL A 51 -3.90 -25.51 5.90
N THR A 52 -3.51 -25.51 7.17
CA THR A 52 -3.11 -24.31 7.90
C THR A 52 -1.63 -24.36 8.19
N THR A 53 -0.89 -23.31 7.81
CA THR A 53 0.57 -23.22 7.99
C THR A 53 0.97 -21.88 8.60
N PRO A 54 2.02 -21.82 9.44
CA PRO A 54 2.51 -20.55 9.96
C PRO A 54 3.15 -19.71 8.85
N ILE A 55 2.95 -18.40 8.89
CA ILE A 55 3.68 -17.47 8.03
C ILE A 55 5.11 -17.32 8.55
N ARG A 56 6.09 -17.48 7.67
CA ARG A 56 7.52 -17.37 7.99
C ARG A 56 8.18 -16.32 7.11
N SER A 57 8.96 -15.44 7.72
CA SER A 57 9.91 -14.57 7.02
C SER A 57 11.26 -15.25 7.05
N VAL A 58 11.87 -15.49 5.89
CA VAL A 58 13.14 -16.23 5.77
C VAL A 58 14.16 -15.40 5.01
N VAL A 59 15.44 -15.58 5.32
CA VAL A 59 16.52 -14.95 4.56
C VAL A 59 16.56 -15.56 3.15
N PRO A 60 16.65 -14.77 2.07
CA PRO A 60 16.79 -15.31 0.71
C PRO A 60 17.94 -16.31 0.61
N GLY A 61 17.67 -17.50 0.06
CA GLY A 61 18.65 -18.58 -0.06
C GLY A 61 18.88 -19.41 1.23
N LEU A 62 18.31 -19.02 2.36
CA LEU A 62 18.44 -19.71 3.65
C LEU A 62 17.04 -19.98 4.26
N PRO A 63 16.31 -21.00 3.76
CA PRO A 63 14.89 -21.21 4.07
C PRO A 63 14.60 -21.57 5.54
N ASN A 64 15.63 -21.95 6.29
CA ASN A 64 15.53 -22.29 7.71
C ASN A 64 16.05 -21.18 8.64
N VAL A 65 16.49 -20.04 8.07
CA VAL A 65 16.99 -18.90 8.85
C VAL A 65 15.90 -17.84 8.90
N PRO A 66 15.31 -17.56 10.06
CA PRO A 66 14.27 -16.55 10.17
C PRO A 66 14.84 -15.17 9.86
N PHE A 67 14.16 -14.44 8.98
CA PHE A 67 14.43 -13.03 8.77
C PHE A 67 13.72 -12.23 9.85
N THR A 68 14.50 -11.59 10.73
CA THR A 68 14.02 -10.76 11.84
C THR A 68 14.20 -9.26 11.59
N GLY A 69 14.68 -8.90 10.40
CA GLY A 69 14.97 -7.52 10.02
C GLY A 69 13.71 -6.71 9.68
N GLY A 70 13.11 -6.10 10.69
CA GLY A 70 11.99 -5.16 10.49
C GLY A 70 11.18 -4.98 11.76
N VAL A 71 10.13 -4.18 11.65
CA VAL A 71 9.27 -3.81 12.78
C VAL A 71 7.81 -3.74 12.37
N ALA A 72 6.91 -3.96 13.33
CA ALA A 72 5.52 -3.54 13.20
C ALA A 72 5.39 -2.10 13.72
N ILE A 73 4.64 -1.26 13.02
CA ILE A 73 4.43 0.14 13.37
C ILE A 73 2.96 0.35 13.73
N ARG A 74 2.74 1.03 14.86
CA ARG A 74 1.43 1.54 15.25
C ARG A 74 1.56 3.03 15.48
N GLY A 75 0.56 3.77 15.03
CA GLY A 75 0.58 5.22 15.16
C GLY A 75 -0.83 5.80 15.18
N ARG A 76 -0.88 7.12 15.33
CA ARG A 76 -2.11 7.89 15.33
C ARG A 76 -1.90 9.16 14.52
N ALA A 77 -2.82 9.45 13.60
CA ALA A 77 -2.86 10.70 12.87
C ALA A 77 -3.82 11.68 13.57
N LEU A 78 -3.35 12.91 13.75
CA LEU A 78 -4.10 14.01 14.33
C LEU A 78 -4.18 15.15 13.33
N LYS A 79 -5.27 15.92 13.39
CA LYS A 79 -5.44 17.16 12.64
C LYS A 79 -4.66 18.30 13.32
N GLY A 80 -4.61 19.47 12.68
CA GLY A 80 -3.94 20.66 13.22
C GLY A 80 -4.48 21.15 14.56
N ASP A 81 -5.74 20.82 14.89
CA ASP A 81 -6.38 21.11 16.18
C ASP A 81 -6.19 19.99 17.22
N ALA A 82 -5.31 19.03 16.95
CA ALA A 82 -5.06 17.82 17.73
C ALA A 82 -6.25 16.84 17.84
N SER A 83 -7.35 17.07 17.12
CA SER A 83 -8.44 16.10 17.02
C SER A 83 -8.03 14.89 16.15
N PRO A 84 -8.67 13.72 16.31
CA PRO A 84 -8.40 12.55 15.49
C PRO A 84 -8.65 12.81 13.99
N ALA A 85 -7.68 12.46 13.16
CA ALA A 85 -7.88 12.42 11.72
C ALA A 85 -8.41 11.04 11.31
N ALA A 86 -9.73 10.86 11.34
CA ALA A 86 -10.38 9.60 10.99
C ALA A 86 -10.58 9.43 9.47
N GLY A 87 -10.46 8.20 8.98
CA GLY A 87 -10.72 7.85 7.58
C GLY A 87 -9.71 8.38 6.58
N ILE A 88 -8.59 8.93 7.03
CA ILE A 88 -7.57 9.48 6.12
C ILE A 88 -6.55 8.41 5.72
N PRO A 89 -6.01 8.47 4.49
CA PRO A 89 -4.96 7.55 4.06
C PRO A 89 -3.63 7.84 4.76
N VAL A 90 -3.01 6.77 5.25
CA VAL A 90 -1.63 6.74 5.71
C VAL A 90 -0.85 5.82 4.79
N THR A 91 0.14 6.38 4.09
CA THR A 91 0.97 5.66 3.12
C THR A 91 2.35 5.36 3.70
N LEU A 92 2.79 4.11 3.55
CA LEU A 92 4.18 3.70 3.72
C LEU A 92 4.90 3.72 2.36
N THR A 93 5.92 4.56 2.23
CA THR A 93 6.78 4.61 1.05
C THR A 93 8.18 4.13 1.41
N MET A 94 8.71 3.16 0.67
CA MET A 94 10.08 2.68 0.82
C MET A 94 10.94 3.21 -0.33
N TYR A 95 12.14 3.64 0.01
CA TYR A 95 13.13 4.21 -0.90
C TYR A 95 14.29 3.24 -1.01
N ASP A 96 14.15 2.26 -1.90
CA ASP A 96 15.23 1.35 -2.15
C ASP A 96 16.29 2.02 -3.04
N LYS A 97 17.51 2.02 -2.52
CA LYS A 97 18.71 2.56 -3.16
C LYS A 97 19.82 1.54 -2.92
N THR A 98 19.73 0.36 -3.51
CA THR A 98 20.85 -0.59 -3.41
C THR A 98 22.04 -0.05 -4.17
N GLN A 99 23.01 0.53 -3.46
CA GLN A 99 24.35 0.75 -3.98
C GLN A 99 25.13 -0.56 -3.92
N SER A 100 25.21 -1.24 -5.06
CA SER A 100 26.07 -2.41 -5.18
C SER A 100 27.51 -1.93 -5.37
N ALA A 101 28.45 -2.44 -4.57
CA ALA A 101 29.89 -2.18 -4.74
C ALA A 101 30.46 -2.71 -6.07
N ARG A 102 29.63 -3.35 -6.92
CA ARG A 102 30.02 -4.04 -8.15
C ARG A 102 29.28 -3.57 -9.41
N SER A 103 28.33 -2.66 -9.32
CA SER A 103 27.59 -2.14 -10.47
C SER A 103 27.30 -0.65 -10.27
N ALA A 104 27.73 0.18 -11.22
CA ALA A 104 27.50 1.62 -11.22
C ALA A 104 26.02 1.99 -11.46
N ASP A 105 25.19 1.01 -11.86
CA ASP A 105 23.78 1.22 -12.17
C ASP A 105 22.93 0.94 -10.93
N CYS A 106 22.72 1.99 -10.15
CA CYS A 106 21.74 2.02 -9.08
C CYS A 106 20.53 2.80 -9.56
N GLU A 107 19.52 2.10 -10.07
CA GLU A 107 18.24 2.74 -10.34
C GLU A 107 17.48 2.90 -9.02
N PRO A 108 17.22 4.14 -8.55
CA PRO A 108 16.44 4.36 -7.35
C PRO A 108 15.05 3.79 -7.52
N TRP A 109 14.62 2.97 -6.57
CA TRP A 109 13.31 2.35 -6.61
C TRP A 109 12.44 2.90 -5.48
N VAL A 110 11.56 3.84 -5.84
CA VAL A 110 10.57 4.41 -4.93
C VAL A 110 9.26 3.64 -5.08
N ARG A 111 8.77 3.06 -3.98
CA ARG A 111 7.53 2.30 -3.97
C ARG A 111 6.65 2.64 -2.78
N ARG A 112 5.37 2.88 -3.07
CA ARG A 112 4.29 2.93 -2.08
C ARG A 112 3.90 1.48 -1.79
N VAL A 113 4.39 0.95 -0.67
CA VAL A 113 4.31 -0.49 -0.38
C VAL A 113 2.99 -0.86 0.27
N SER A 114 2.38 0.08 0.99
CA SER A 114 1.09 -0.13 1.65
C SER A 114 0.41 1.21 1.91
N GLN A 115 -0.93 1.21 1.84
CA GLN A 115 -1.77 2.31 2.30
C GLN A 115 -2.88 1.74 3.18
N VAL A 116 -3.08 2.38 4.33
CA VAL A 116 -4.15 2.02 5.28
C VAL A 116 -4.95 3.28 5.61
N LEU A 117 -6.25 3.10 5.90
CA LEU A 117 -7.08 4.18 6.42
C LEU A 117 -7.00 4.21 7.94
N THR A 118 -7.03 5.40 8.52
CA THR A 118 -7.14 5.56 9.97
C THR A 118 -8.54 5.21 10.47
N ASP A 119 -8.62 4.65 11.67
CA ASP A 119 -9.90 4.40 12.35
C ASP A 119 -10.55 5.70 12.88
N ALA A 120 -11.71 5.58 13.54
CA ALA A 120 -12.41 6.71 14.16
C ALA A 120 -11.57 7.47 15.21
N GLY A 121 -10.61 6.79 15.84
CA GLY A 121 -9.66 7.36 16.77
C GLY A 121 -8.42 7.97 16.09
N GLY A 122 -8.30 7.89 14.77
CA GLY A 122 -7.13 8.31 14.00
C GLY A 122 -6.00 7.28 14.02
N ASN A 123 -6.22 6.07 14.54
CA ASN A 123 -5.16 5.07 14.68
C ASN A 123 -4.93 4.33 13.36
N PHE A 124 -3.68 3.92 13.14
CA PHE A 124 -3.28 3.09 12.00
C PHE A 124 -2.22 2.06 12.42
N THR A 125 -2.10 1.00 11.62
CA THR A 125 -1.09 -0.04 11.82
C THR A 125 -0.46 -0.48 10.50
N PHE A 126 0.84 -0.73 10.55
CA PHE A 126 1.58 -1.46 9.52
C PHE A 126 2.20 -2.68 10.18
N ASP A 127 1.78 -3.86 9.73
CA ASP A 127 2.19 -5.14 10.31
C ASP A 127 3.66 -5.47 10.11
N PHE A 128 4.26 -4.91 9.06
CA PHE A 128 5.67 -5.11 8.78
C PHE A 128 6.24 -3.99 7.92
N VAL A 129 7.35 -3.42 8.41
CA VAL A 129 8.23 -2.51 7.67
C VAL A 129 9.64 -3.10 7.73
N MET A 130 10.22 -3.38 6.57
CA MET A 130 11.52 -4.03 6.45
C MET A 130 12.65 -3.10 6.91
N SER A 131 13.61 -3.63 7.66
CA SER A 131 14.81 -2.89 8.06
C SER A 131 15.81 -2.76 6.91
N GLY A 132 16.66 -1.73 6.95
CA GLY A 132 17.76 -1.56 5.98
C GLY A 132 17.36 -0.83 4.70
N ILE A 133 16.08 -0.53 4.50
CA ILE A 133 15.57 0.31 3.43
C ILE A 133 15.00 1.59 4.05
N PRO A 134 15.51 2.79 3.69
CA PRO A 134 14.92 4.05 4.12
C PRO A 134 13.44 4.12 3.75
N TYR A 135 12.61 4.70 4.61
CA TYR A 135 11.17 4.82 4.37
C TYR A 135 10.60 6.11 4.92
N SER A 136 9.42 6.48 4.44
CA SER A 136 8.58 7.53 5.02
C SER A 136 7.17 6.99 5.28
N ILE A 137 6.54 7.54 6.31
CA ILE A 137 5.12 7.36 6.60
C ILE A 137 4.49 8.73 6.52
N SER A 138 3.46 8.86 5.69
CA SER A 138 2.78 10.13 5.47
C SER A 138 1.28 9.94 5.58
N ALA A 139 0.65 10.75 6.41
CA ALA A 139 -0.79 10.88 6.48
C ALA A 139 -1.22 12.05 5.60
N THR A 140 -2.20 11.84 4.73
CA THR A 140 -2.74 12.89 3.87
C THR A 140 -4.14 13.22 4.35
N ASP A 141 -4.34 14.43 4.88
CA ASP A 141 -5.67 14.88 5.24
C ASP A 141 -6.52 15.01 3.97
N THR A 142 -7.57 14.20 3.92
CA THR A 142 -8.53 14.17 2.82
C THR A 142 -9.91 14.64 3.29
N SER A 143 -10.01 15.17 4.51
CA SER A 143 -11.24 15.76 4.99
C SER A 143 -11.63 16.95 4.12
N GLY A 144 -12.87 16.94 3.63
CA GLY A 144 -13.38 17.92 2.66
C GLY A 144 -13.31 17.46 1.19
N LEU A 145 -12.76 16.29 0.89
CA LEU A 145 -12.88 15.67 -0.43
C LEU A 145 -14.19 14.87 -0.55
N SER A 146 -14.75 14.80 -1.77
CA SER A 146 -15.90 13.92 -2.06
C SER A 146 -15.47 12.45 -2.09
N GLU A 147 -16.43 11.52 -1.94
CA GLU A 147 -16.13 10.08 -1.99
C GLU A 147 -15.48 9.67 -3.31
N GLU A 148 -15.87 10.28 -4.43
CA GLU A 148 -15.28 10.00 -5.74
C GLU A 148 -13.80 10.42 -5.80
N ALA A 149 -13.43 11.52 -5.14
CA ALA A 149 -12.04 11.97 -5.05
C ALA A 149 -11.20 11.04 -4.14
N LEU A 150 -11.81 10.50 -3.08
CA LEU A 150 -11.18 9.50 -2.22
C LEU A 150 -10.91 8.19 -2.96
N THR A 151 -11.87 7.72 -3.76
CA THR A 151 -11.69 6.51 -4.59
C THR A 151 -10.54 6.68 -5.58
N LEU A 152 -10.44 7.83 -6.25
CA LEU A 152 -9.34 8.11 -7.16
C LEU A 152 -7.97 8.06 -6.45
N ILE A 153 -7.87 8.67 -5.27
CA ILE A 153 -6.62 8.69 -4.50
C ILE A 153 -6.23 7.25 -4.13
N ALA A 154 -7.20 6.44 -3.70
CA ALA A 154 -6.99 5.04 -3.35
C ALA A 154 -6.55 4.17 -4.56
N GLU A 155 -7.15 4.37 -5.73
CA GLU A 155 -6.83 3.61 -6.95
C GLU A 155 -5.43 3.94 -7.49
N ASN A 156 -5.05 5.21 -7.55
CA ASN A 156 -3.70 5.62 -8.00
C ASN A 156 -2.59 5.10 -7.08
N THR A 157 -2.92 4.70 -5.85
CA THR A 157 -1.92 4.14 -4.93
C THR A 157 -1.53 2.71 -5.29
N ALA A 158 -2.40 1.95 -5.98
CA ALA A 158 -2.17 0.55 -6.32
C ALA A 158 -1.22 0.37 -7.51
N ASP A 159 -1.32 1.24 -8.52
CA ASP A 159 -0.52 1.14 -9.75
C ASP A 159 0.78 1.97 -9.71
N GLY A 160 0.94 2.80 -8.67
CA GLY A 160 2.16 3.59 -8.45
C GLY A 160 2.44 4.64 -9.52
N GLN A 161 1.48 4.89 -10.42
CA GLN A 161 1.50 5.96 -11.41
C GLN A 161 0.23 6.80 -11.28
N VAL A 162 0.38 8.08 -11.57
CA VAL A 162 -0.74 9.02 -11.62
C VAL A 162 -1.33 8.97 -13.02
N GLU A 163 -2.57 8.48 -13.16
CA GLU A 163 -3.25 8.47 -14.46
C GLU A 163 -3.57 9.92 -14.90
N ARG A 164 -2.73 10.45 -15.80
CA ARG A 164 -2.80 11.83 -16.24
C ARG A 164 -4.12 12.16 -16.93
N GLU A 165 -4.65 11.27 -17.78
CA GLU A 165 -5.96 11.47 -18.41
C GLU A 165 -7.08 11.53 -17.37
N ARG A 166 -6.99 10.72 -16.31
CA ARG A 166 -8.02 10.65 -15.27
C ARG A 166 -8.03 11.89 -14.38
N ILE A 167 -6.85 12.42 -14.04
CA ILE A 167 -6.75 13.73 -13.37
C ILE A 167 -7.34 14.85 -14.23
N LEU A 168 -7.07 14.85 -15.53
CA LEU A 168 -7.64 15.86 -16.44
C LEU A 168 -9.17 15.76 -16.53
N GLN A 169 -9.72 14.55 -16.57
CA GLN A 169 -11.17 14.33 -16.51
C GLN A 169 -11.77 14.83 -15.21
N LEU A 170 -11.12 14.58 -14.08
CA LEU A 170 -11.60 15.05 -12.79
C LEU A 170 -11.42 16.56 -12.61
N ALA A 171 -10.34 17.16 -13.09
CA ALA A 171 -10.13 18.60 -13.02
C ALA A 171 -11.14 19.39 -13.89
N THR A 172 -11.69 18.75 -14.94
CA THR A 172 -12.71 19.33 -15.83
C THR A 172 -14.15 18.94 -15.47
N SER A 173 -14.33 18.09 -14.45
CA SER A 173 -15.65 17.65 -14.00
C SER A 173 -16.45 18.78 -13.34
N ALA A 174 -17.78 18.72 -13.44
CA ALA A 174 -18.65 19.72 -12.81
C ALA A 174 -18.54 19.74 -11.28
N THR A 175 -18.20 18.60 -10.67
CA THR A 175 -18.12 18.38 -9.21
C THR A 175 -16.91 19.06 -8.57
N THR A 176 -15.81 19.20 -9.31
CA THR A 176 -14.54 19.76 -8.83
C THR A 176 -14.30 21.20 -9.29
N ARG A 177 -15.24 21.78 -10.06
CA ARG A 177 -15.11 23.12 -10.69
C ARG A 177 -14.78 24.24 -9.70
N ASN A 178 -15.26 24.13 -8.46
CA ASN A 178 -15.03 25.11 -7.39
C ASN A 178 -13.95 24.67 -6.39
N THR A 179 -13.19 23.63 -6.69
CA THR A 179 -12.10 23.13 -5.85
C THR A 179 -10.75 23.63 -6.39
N LEU A 180 -9.70 23.55 -5.56
CA LEU A 180 -8.32 23.80 -5.99
C LEU A 180 -7.96 23.03 -7.27
N LEU A 181 -8.43 21.79 -7.41
CA LEU A 181 -8.18 20.96 -8.58
C LEU A 181 -8.82 21.53 -9.86
N GLY A 182 -10.01 22.11 -9.76
CA GLY A 182 -10.67 22.80 -10.88
C GLY A 182 -9.97 24.11 -11.27
N LEU A 183 -9.39 24.82 -10.28
CA LEU A 183 -8.63 26.05 -10.51
C LEU A 183 -7.36 25.79 -11.33
N PHE A 184 -6.62 24.71 -11.03
CA PHE A 184 -5.45 24.30 -11.82
C PHE A 184 -5.78 23.87 -13.26
N ALA A 185 -7.00 23.43 -13.53
CA ALA A 185 -7.46 23.12 -14.88
C ALA A 185 -7.79 24.36 -15.72
N SER A 186 -8.05 25.50 -15.06
CA SER A 186 -8.63 26.69 -15.69
C SER A 186 -7.62 27.80 -16.08
N GLY A 187 -6.36 27.70 -15.67
CA GLY A 187 -5.36 28.74 -15.89
C GLY A 187 -4.06 28.52 -15.12
N SER A 188 -3.07 29.39 -15.36
CA SER A 188 -1.70 29.21 -14.89
C SER A 188 -1.58 29.24 -13.35
N VAL A 189 -0.61 28.49 -12.80
CA VAL A 189 -0.32 28.36 -11.36
C VAL A 189 -0.41 29.68 -10.55
N PRO A 190 0.04 30.84 -11.05
CA PRO A 190 -0.10 32.12 -10.33
C PRO A 190 -1.55 32.56 -10.07
N GLU A 191 -2.49 32.28 -10.99
CA GLU A 191 -3.90 32.68 -10.87
C GLU A 191 -4.67 31.81 -9.87
N ALA A 192 -4.24 30.56 -9.68
CA ALA A 192 -4.80 29.65 -8.68
C ALA A 192 -4.41 30.03 -7.24
N ILE A 193 -3.20 30.57 -7.05
CA ILE A 193 -2.71 31.02 -5.74
C ILE A 193 -3.40 32.32 -5.28
N ALA A 194 -3.78 33.20 -6.21
CA ALA A 194 -4.38 34.50 -5.89
C ALA A 194 -5.88 34.43 -5.48
N LYS A 195 -6.52 33.26 -5.59
CA LYS A 195 -7.95 33.06 -5.31
C LYS A 195 -8.25 32.36 -3.98
N VAL A 196 -7.22 31.98 -3.22
CA VAL A 196 -7.33 31.32 -1.91
C VAL A 196 -6.92 32.28 -0.80
#